data_AF-A0A444RHU4-F1
#
_entry.id   AF-A0A444RHU4-F1
#
_cell.length_a   1.000
_cell.length_b   1.000
_cell.length_c   1.000
_cell.angle_alpha   90.00
_cell.angle_beta   90.00
_cell.angle_gamma   90.00
#
_symmetry.space_group_name_H-M   'P 1'
#
loop_
_entity.id
_entity.type
_entity.pdbx_description
1 polymer ?
#
loop_
_entity_poly.entity_id
_entity_poly.type
_entity_poly.pdbx_seq_one_letter_code
_entity_poly.pdbx_strand_id
1 'polypeptide(L)' 'VPLVPYYRPGDKRIAQDLAELAADNQAFLLANHGPVVCGESLQEAANNMEELEETAKLIFILGDRPIRYLTAGEIAELRS' A
#
# COMPACT_ATOMS: atom_id res chain seq x y z
N VAL A 1 2.27 -4.05 0.98
CA VAL A 1 1.79 -2.84 1.68
C VAL A 1 1.60 -3.17 3.16
N PRO A 2 2.61 -2.90 4.01
CA PRO A 2 2.48 -3.03 5.45
C PRO A 2 1.49 -2.00 6.02
N LEU A 3 0.82 -2.38 7.11
CA LEU A 3 -0.02 -1.48 7.91
C LEU A 3 0.82 -0.93 9.07
N VAL A 4 0.99 0.38 9.12
CA VAL A 4 1.64 1.09 10.23
C VAL A 4 0.58 1.42 11.29
N PRO A 5 0.85 1.19 12.60
CA PRO A 5 -0.06 1.56 13.67
C PRO A 5 -0.44 3.04 13.64
N TYR A 6 -1.60 3.36 14.23
CA TYR A 6 -2.00 4.75 14.37
C TYR A 6 -1.08 5.47 15.37
N TYR A 7 -0.60 6.63 14.95
CA TYR A 7 0.00 7.63 15.82
C TYR A 7 -0.59 9.00 15.52
N ARG A 8 -0.47 9.93 16.46
CA ARG A 8 -0.89 11.32 16.23
C ARG A 8 -0.12 11.91 15.04
N PRO A 9 -0.76 12.66 14.12
CA PRO A 9 -0.05 13.32 13.03
C PRO A 9 1.14 14.16 13.53
N GLY A 10 2.30 13.98 12.91
CA GLY A 10 3.57 14.60 13.30
C GLY A 10 4.34 13.89 14.43
N ASP A 11 3.84 12.75 14.93
CA ASP A 11 4.60 11.91 15.86
C ASP A 11 5.81 11.26 15.16
N LYS A 12 6.96 11.29 15.82
CA LYS A 12 8.23 10.76 15.29
C LYS A 12 8.17 9.26 15.02
N ARG A 13 7.31 8.52 15.72
CA ARG A 13 7.11 7.08 15.52
C ARG A 13 6.63 6.72 14.13
N ILE A 14 5.86 7.61 13.48
CA ILE A 14 5.46 7.43 12.07
C ILE A 14 6.71 7.32 11.19
N ALA A 15 7.65 8.25 11.35
CA ALA A 15 8.87 8.26 10.54
C ALA A 15 9.82 7.10 10.87
N GLN A 16 9.86 6.66 12.14
CA GLN A 16 10.65 5.51 12.57
C GLN A 16 10.13 4.21 11.93
N ASP A 17 8.83 3.93 12.08
CA ASP A 17 8.21 2.72 11.52
C ASP A 17 8.31 2.72 9.98
N LEU A 18 8.09 3.87 9.33
CA LEU A 18 8.25 3.98 7.87
C LEU A 18 9.70 3.72 7.44
N ALA A 19 10.69 4.27 8.14
CA ALA A 19 12.10 4.09 7.80
C ALA A 19 12.55 2.62 7.91
N GLU A 20 12.07 1.90 8.92
CA GLU A 20 12.34 0.46 9.09
C GLU A 20 11.74 -0.38 7.96
N LEU A 21 10.52 -0.03 7.51
CA LEU A 21 9.80 -0.78 6.49
C LEU A 21 10.22 -0.42 5.05
N ALA A 22 10.85 0.74 4.85
CA ALA A 22 11.17 1.28 3.54
C ALA A 22 12.26 0.53 2.77
N ALA A 23 13.03 -0.34 3.44
CA ALA A 23 14.00 -1.20 2.76
C ALA A 23 13.35 -2.17 1.78
N ASP A 24 12.14 -2.66 2.10
CA ASP A 24 11.48 -3.75 1.37
C ASP A 24 10.14 -3.34 0.74
N ASN A 25 9.70 -2.09 0.93
CA ASN A 25 8.36 -1.65 0.54
C ASN A 25 8.38 -0.25 -0.07
N GLN A 26 7.60 -0.07 -1.14
CA GLN A 26 7.38 1.23 -1.78
C GLN A 26 6.04 1.88 -1.42
N ALA A 27 5.18 1.20 -0.65
CA ALA A 27 3.88 1.71 -0.25
C ALA A 27 3.48 1.22 1.14
N PHE A 28 2.89 2.10 1.92
CA PHE A 28 2.52 1.90 3.33
C PHE A 28 1.10 2.40 3.56
N LEU A 29 0.35 1.71 4.42
CA LEU A 29 -0.94 2.19 4.87
C LEU A 29 -0.83 2.62 6.33
N LEU A 30 -1.03 3.90 6.62
CA LEU A 30 -1.07 4.42 7.98
C LEU A 30 -2.49 4.24 8.54
N ALA A 31 -2.64 3.43 9.58
CA ALA A 31 -3.93 3.16 10.19
C ALA A 31 -4.64 4.47 10.58
N ASN A 32 -5.91 4.61 10.19
CA ASN A 32 -6.74 5.80 10.46
C ASN A 32 -6.18 7.12 9.90
N HIS A 33 -5.33 7.08 8.88
CA HIS A 33 -4.75 8.28 8.27
C HIS A 33 -4.79 8.21 6.74
N GLY A 34 -4.18 7.18 6.16
CA GLY A 34 -4.14 7.01 4.72
C GLY A 34 -2.82 6.44 4.20
N PRO A 35 -2.66 6.35 2.88
CA PRO A 35 -1.50 5.76 2.24
C PRO A 35 -0.32 6.73 2.17
N VAL A 36 0.89 6.17 2.17
CA VAL A 36 2.14 6.83 1.80
C VAL A 36 2.79 5.96 0.72
N VAL A 37 3.11 6.53 -0.44
CA VAL A 37 3.65 5.80 -1.59
C VAL A 37 4.89 6.51 -2.13
N CYS A 38 5.89 5.71 -2.49
CA CYS A 38 7.17 6.12 -3.04
C CYS A 38 7.31 5.68 -4.51
N GLY A 39 8.19 6.35 -5.25
CA GLY A 39 8.58 6.02 -6.61
C GLY A 39 9.91 6.72 -6.95
N GLU A 40 10.59 6.29 -8.00
CA GLU A 40 11.85 6.91 -8.44
C GLU A 40 11.63 8.30 -9.06
N SER A 41 10.40 8.58 -9.47
CA SER A 41 9.94 9.90 -9.90
C SER A 41 8.59 10.25 -9.29
N LEU A 42 8.24 11.54 -9.30
CA LEU A 42 6.92 11.99 -8.85
C LEU A 42 5.78 11.36 -9.67
N GLN A 43 5.99 11.21 -10.99
CA GLN A 43 5.00 10.59 -11.87
C GLN A 43 4.78 9.12 -11.50
N GLU A 44 5.86 8.38 -11.24
CA GLU A 44 5.77 6.99 -10.82
C GLU A 44 5.10 6.86 -9.45
N ALA A 45 5.47 7.69 -8.47
CA ALA A 45 4.82 7.70 -7.16
C ALA A 45 3.31 8.01 -7.27
N ALA A 46 2.93 8.94 -8.15
CA ALA A 46 1.53 9.25 -8.42
C ALA A 46 0.79 8.07 -9.06
N ASN A 47 1.36 7.44 -10.09
CA ASN A 47 0.78 6.26 -10.73
C ASN A 47 0.61 5.10 -9.72
N ASN A 48 1.63 4.84 -8.90
CA ASN A 48 1.58 3.80 -7.88
C ASN A 48 0.50 4.09 -6.81
N MET A 49 0.30 5.37 -6.48
CA MET A 49 -0.78 5.80 -5.59
C MET A 49 -2.16 5.58 -6.24
N GLU A 50 -2.33 5.92 -7.51
CA GLU A 50 -3.59 5.67 -8.24
C GLU A 50 -3.93 4.17 -8.28
N GLU A 51 -2.97 3.31 -8.62
CA GLU A 51 -3.15 1.85 -8.65
C GLU A 51 -3.52 1.27 -7.28
N LEU A 52 -2.87 1.76 -6.22
CA LEU A 52 -3.17 1.35 -4.85
C LEU A 52 -4.59 1.75 -4.43
N GLU A 53 -5.01 2.98 -4.74
CA GLU A 53 -6.33 3.49 -4.41
C GLU A 53 -7.44 2.78 -5.21
N GLU A 54 -7.26 2.58 -6.51
CA GLU A 54 -8.24 1.85 -7.33
C GLU A 54 -8.36 0.39 -6.88
N THR A 55 -7.24 -0.24 -6.47
CA THR A 55 -7.28 -1.58 -5.86
C THR A 55 -8.03 -1.58 -4.53
N ALA A 56 -7.80 -0.60 -3.65
CA ALA A 56 -8.51 -0.49 -2.38
C ALA A 56 -10.01 -0.27 -2.59
N LYS A 57 -10.38 0.60 -3.53
CA LYS A 57 -11.76 0.86 -3.94
C LYS A 57 -12.45 -0.39 -4.48
N LEU A 58 -11.75 -1.23 -5.26
CA LEU A 58 -12.29 -2.52 -5.72
C LEU A 58 -12.70 -3.41 -4.53
N ILE A 59 -11.91 -3.46 -3.45
CA ILE A 59 -12.26 -4.24 -2.24
C ILE A 59 -13.62 -3.80 -1.69
N PHE A 60 -13.86 -2.48 -1.59
CA PHE A 60 -15.14 -1.94 -1.10
C PHE A 60 -16.30 -2.12 -2.10
N ILE A 61 -16.06 -1.96 -3.40
CA ILE A 61 -17.08 -2.16 -4.44
C ILE A 61 -17.55 -3.61 -4.49
N LEU A 62 -16.60 -4.55 -4.38
CA LEU A 62 -16.89 -5.98 -4.44
C LEU A 62 -17.60 -6.46 -3.17
N GLY A 63 -17.23 -5.93 -2.00
CA GLY A 63 -17.84 -6.29 -0.72
C GLY A 63 -17.80 -7.80 -0.49
N ASP A 64 -18.92 -8.39 -0.11
CA ASP A 64 -19.02 -9.83 0.20
C ASP A 64 -19.25 -10.73 -1.02
N ARG A 65 -19.14 -10.21 -2.24
CA ARG A 65 -19.32 -11.01 -3.46
C ARG A 65 -18.16 -12.01 -3.62
N PRO A 66 -18.39 -13.19 -4.23
CA PRO A 66 -17.29 -14.11 -4.54
C PRO A 66 -16.26 -13.45 -5.47
N ILE A 67 -15.01 -13.33 -5.00
CA ILE A 67 -13.88 -12.79 -5.75
C ILE A 67 -12.99 -13.93 -6.22
N ARG A 68 -12.63 -13.93 -7.51
CA ARG A 68 -11.60 -14.82 -8.05
C ARG A 68 -10.23 -14.19 -7.84
N TYR A 69 -9.64 -14.43 -6.67
CA TYR A 69 -8.29 -13.96 -6.34
C TYR A 69 -7.23 -14.60 -7.24
N LEU A 70 -6.10 -13.90 -7.39
CA LEU A 70 -4.89 -14.48 -7.99
C LEU A 70 -4.36 -15.62 -7.13
N THR A 71 -3.98 -16.71 -7.78
CA THR A 71 -3.29 -17.82 -7.12
C THR A 71 -1.84 -17.43 -6.79
N ALA A 72 -1.19 -18.19 -5.90
CA ALA A 72 0.22 -17.95 -5.58
C ALA A 72 1.15 -18.06 -6.80
N GLY A 73 0.83 -18.94 -7.76
CA GLY A 73 1.57 -19.06 -9.02
C GLY A 73 1.42 -17.83 -9.91
N GLU A 74 0.18 -17.39 -10.13
CA GLU A 74 -0.13 -16.17 -10.89
C GLU A 74 0.51 -14.92 -10.27
N ILE A 75 0.60 -14.82 -8.94
CA ILE A 75 1.31 -13.71 -8.25
C ILE A 75 2.82 -13.79 -8.46
N ALA A 76 3.40 -14.99 -8.45
CA ALA A 76 4.85 -15.17 -8.63
C ALA A 76 5.30 -14.73 -10.04
N GLU A 77 4.48 -14.94 -11.06
CA GLU A 77 4.72 -14.48 -12.44
C GLU A 77 4.82 -12.95 -12.57
N LEU A 78 4.24 -12.19 -11.63
CA LEU A 78 4.27 -10.72 -11.64
C LEU A 78 5.49 -10.11 -10.93
N ARG A 79 6.33 -10.95 -10.30
CA ARG A 79 7.49 -10.51 -9.49
C ARG A 79 8.84 -10.75 -10.16
N SER A 80 8.85 -11.42 -11.32
CA SER A 80 10.04 -11.68 -12.13
C SER A 80 10.37 -10.51 -13.05
#